data_AF-D3ST32-F1
#
_entry.id   AF-D3ST32-F1
#
_cell.length_a   1.000
_cell.length_b   1.000
_cell.length_c   1.000
_cell.angle_alpha   90.00
_cell.angle_beta   90.00
_cell.angle_gamma   90.00
#
_symmetry.space_group_name_H-M   'P 1'
#
loop_
_entity.id
_entity.type
_entity.pdbx_description
1 polymer ?
#
loop_
_entity_poly.entity_id
_entity_poly.type
_entity_poly.pdbx_seq_one_letter_code
_entity_poly.pdbx_strand_id
1 'polypeptide(L)'
;MYRRLLLSSISLVAVSGCTSNSDKEDGTDGDTATDSNSDDLGSSDTGSDNSDEYPPTGYIYVYLAITIPDDEPVYDAKEDNLTEVTDIERALETARSEYTDGLEDEIEPEDETHWENKLAEISGNSVADGNAGSKIEGDGVYVEYEGEKYILLYDQAES
;
A
#
# COMPACT_ATOMS: atom_id res chain seq x y z
N MET A 1 40.36 -22.80 3.57
CA MET A 1 40.31 -23.20 5.00
C MET A 1 38.86 -23.27 5.41
N TYR A 2 38.36 -24.46 5.75
CA TYR A 2 36.99 -24.66 6.23
C TYR A 2 36.94 -24.47 7.74
N ARG A 3 35.94 -23.73 8.25
CA ARG A 3 35.49 -23.82 9.65
C ARG A 3 33.99 -24.06 9.68
N ARG A 4 33.61 -25.11 10.42
CA ARG A 4 32.25 -25.62 10.62
C ARG A 4 31.67 -25.10 11.96
N LEU A 5 30.33 -25.13 12.00
CA LEU A 5 29.43 -25.45 13.13
C LEU A 5 29.30 -24.45 14.29
N LEU A 6 28.07 -24.02 14.58
CA LEU A 6 27.22 -24.67 15.61
C LEU A 6 25.77 -24.12 15.60
N LEU A 7 24.84 -25.05 15.85
CA LEU A 7 23.40 -24.89 16.09
C LEU A 7 23.11 -24.01 17.32
N SER A 8 21.94 -23.38 17.35
CA SER A 8 21.11 -23.43 18.57
C SER A 8 19.64 -23.23 18.21
N SER A 9 18.80 -24.17 18.66
CA SER A 9 17.36 -24.20 18.49
C SER A 9 16.66 -24.04 19.84
N ILE A 10 15.41 -23.55 19.77
CA ILE A 10 14.30 -23.72 20.71
C ILE A 10 14.25 -22.78 21.92
N SER A 11 13.12 -22.09 22.05
CA SER A 11 12.37 -22.03 23.30
C SER A 11 10.86 -22.08 23.02
N LEU A 12 10.22 -23.05 23.66
CA LEU A 12 8.81 -23.38 23.72
C LEU A 12 8.38 -23.14 25.17
N VAL A 13 7.12 -22.77 25.45
CA VAL A 13 6.33 -22.83 26.72
C VAL A 13 5.27 -21.72 26.68
N ALA A 14 4.00 -21.85 27.10
CA ALA A 14 3.13 -22.97 27.43
C ALA A 14 1.68 -22.44 27.60
N VAL A 15 0.73 -23.39 27.61
CA VAL A 15 -0.71 -23.28 27.82
C VAL A 15 -1.12 -22.75 29.21
N SER A 16 -2.25 -22.04 29.25
CA SER A 16 -3.20 -21.95 30.37
C SER A 16 -4.58 -21.77 29.72
N GLY A 17 -5.62 -22.58 29.90
CA GLY A 17 -6.04 -23.38 31.05
C GLY A 17 -7.25 -22.70 31.69
N CYS A 18 -8.47 -23.16 31.39
CA CYS A 18 -9.64 -22.99 32.26
C CYS A 18 -10.68 -24.06 31.92
N THR A 19 -10.76 -25.06 32.79
CA THR A 19 -11.85 -26.03 32.89
C THR A 19 -12.99 -25.41 33.68
N SER A 20 -14.23 -25.51 33.21
CA SER A 20 -15.40 -25.38 34.08
C SER A 20 -16.37 -26.51 33.80
N ASN A 21 -16.39 -27.43 34.76
CA ASN A 21 -17.38 -28.49 34.93
C ASN A 21 -18.46 -27.93 35.86
N SER A 22 -19.73 -28.00 35.47
CA SER A 22 -20.86 -27.88 36.39
C SER A 22 -21.97 -28.80 35.91
N ASP A 23 -22.12 -29.89 36.66
CA ASP A 23 -23.14 -30.92 36.60
C ASP A 23 -24.52 -30.40 37.03
N LYS A 24 -25.57 -31.04 36.45
CA LYS A 24 -26.87 -31.44 37.06
C LYS A 24 -27.87 -30.35 37.46
N GLU A 25 -29.19 -30.52 37.37
CA GLU A 25 -30.11 -31.51 36.78
C GLU A 25 -31.54 -30.94 36.88
N ASP A 26 -32.42 -31.41 36.01
CA ASP A 26 -33.85 -31.66 36.21
C ASP A 26 -34.91 -30.54 36.04
N GLY A 27 -35.88 -30.86 35.16
CA GLY A 27 -37.29 -30.61 35.45
C GLY A 27 -38.10 -29.73 34.48
N THR A 28 -38.60 -30.34 33.38
CA THR A 28 -39.96 -30.17 32.77
C THR A 28 -40.38 -28.79 32.24
N ASP A 29 -41.06 -28.59 31.10
CA ASP A 29 -41.74 -29.43 30.12
C ASP A 29 -42.04 -28.57 28.88
N GLY A 30 -42.05 -29.19 27.69
CA GLY A 30 -43.04 -28.86 26.66
C GLY A 30 -42.63 -27.95 25.50
N ASP A 31 -42.46 -28.60 24.32
CA ASP A 31 -42.78 -28.10 22.97
C ASP A 31 -41.85 -26.99 22.40
N THR A 32 -41.21 -27.06 21.22
CA THR A 32 -41.29 -27.92 20.03
C THR A 32 -39.94 -27.80 19.29
N ALA A 33 -39.50 -28.86 18.61
CA ALA A 33 -38.25 -28.87 17.84
C ALA A 33 -38.30 -27.96 16.60
N THR A 34 -37.25 -27.14 16.38
CA THR A 34 -36.36 -27.19 15.19
C THR A 34 -35.32 -26.06 15.24
N ASP A 35 -34.09 -26.48 14.97
CA ASP A 35 -32.77 -25.86 14.92
C ASP A 35 -32.61 -24.53 14.12
N SER A 36 -31.77 -23.65 14.69
CA SER A 36 -30.86 -22.65 14.07
C SER A 36 -31.38 -21.47 13.24
N ASN A 37 -31.24 -20.24 13.79
CA ASN A 37 -30.21 -19.29 13.34
C ASN A 37 -30.19 -17.98 14.16
N SER A 38 -29.07 -17.80 14.85
CA SER A 38 -28.22 -16.61 15.05
C SER A 38 -28.83 -15.20 15.20
N ASP A 39 -28.69 -14.69 16.42
CA ASP A 39 -28.02 -13.41 16.79
C ASP A 39 -28.19 -12.18 15.87
N ASP A 40 -29.08 -11.26 16.24
CA ASP A 40 -28.95 -9.83 15.91
C ASP A 40 -29.03 -9.01 17.20
N LEU A 41 -27.93 -9.00 17.95
CA LEU A 41 -27.70 -8.02 18.99
C LEU A 41 -27.11 -6.77 18.33
N GLY A 42 -28.01 -5.88 17.92
CA GLY A 42 -27.69 -4.52 17.51
C GLY A 42 -27.00 -3.73 18.62
N SER A 43 -25.70 -3.53 18.46
CA SER A 43 -24.91 -2.37 18.88
C SER A 43 -23.51 -2.59 18.31
N SER A 44 -22.92 -1.65 17.56
CA SER A 44 -22.44 -0.39 18.13
C SER A 44 -22.10 0.57 17.00
N ASP A 45 -22.37 1.86 17.22
CA ASP A 45 -21.62 3.01 16.70
C ASP A 45 -20.62 2.71 15.56
N THR A 46 -21.04 2.84 14.32
CA THR A 46 -20.12 3.35 13.28
C THR A 46 -20.08 4.86 13.47
N GLY A 47 -19.29 5.28 14.46
CA GLY A 47 -18.98 6.67 14.71
C GLY A 47 -18.46 7.29 13.43
N SER A 48 -19.25 8.21 12.88
CA SER A 48 -18.81 9.41 12.19
C SER A 48 -17.49 9.29 11.42
N ASP A 49 -17.50 8.62 10.27
CA ASP A 49 -16.61 9.02 9.18
C ASP A 49 -17.30 10.15 8.41
N ASN A 50 -17.39 11.32 9.06
CA ASN A 50 -17.23 12.52 8.25
C ASN A 50 -15.75 12.47 7.90
N SER A 51 -15.42 11.80 6.79
CA SER A 51 -14.24 12.18 6.03
C SER A 51 -14.42 13.69 5.84
N ASP A 52 -13.75 14.48 6.69
CA ASP A 52 -13.29 15.77 6.26
C ASP A 52 -12.44 15.41 5.03
N GLU A 53 -13.09 15.37 3.88
CA GLU A 53 -12.47 15.12 2.58
C GLU A 53 -11.70 16.40 2.32
N TYR A 54 -10.58 16.53 3.04
CA TYR A 54 -9.66 17.62 2.86
C TYR A 54 -9.29 17.59 1.39
N PRO A 55 -9.34 18.75 0.69
CA PRO A 55 -8.92 18.79 -0.68
C PRO A 55 -7.53 18.15 -0.77
N PRO A 56 -7.26 17.34 -1.82
CA PRO A 56 -5.97 16.69 -1.96
C PRO A 56 -4.87 17.73 -1.82
N THR A 57 -3.86 17.44 -1.00
CA THR A 57 -2.70 18.33 -0.80
C THR A 57 -1.83 18.40 -2.06
N GLY A 58 -2.02 17.45 -2.98
CA GLY A 58 -1.44 17.43 -4.30
C GLY A 58 -1.83 16.18 -5.08
N TYR A 59 -1.26 16.04 -6.27
CA TYR A 59 -1.42 14.88 -7.14
C TYR A 59 -0.07 14.24 -7.43
N ILE A 60 -0.05 12.91 -7.44
CA ILE A 60 1.08 12.10 -7.88
C ILE A 60 0.78 11.65 -9.29
N TYR A 61 1.70 11.92 -10.19
CA TYR A 61 1.67 11.44 -11.57
C TYR A 61 2.85 10.50 -11.80
N VAL A 62 2.58 9.38 -12.48
CA VAL A 62 3.60 8.38 -12.81
C VAL A 62 3.63 8.17 -14.31
N TYR A 63 4.83 8.25 -14.88
CA TYR A 63 5.11 8.06 -16.30
C TYR A 63 6.18 7.00 -16.48
N LEU A 64 6.24 6.39 -17.66
CA LEU A 64 7.35 5.51 -18.02
C LEU A 64 8.62 6.33 -18.23
N ALA A 65 9.74 5.93 -17.65
CA ALA A 65 11.03 6.57 -17.90
C ALA A 65 11.68 5.93 -19.13
N ILE A 66 11.59 6.61 -20.28
CA ILE A 66 12.18 6.13 -21.54
C ILE A 66 13.63 6.57 -21.62
N THR A 67 13.88 7.81 -21.20
CA THR A 67 15.22 8.40 -21.16
C THR A 67 15.54 8.89 -19.76
N ILE A 68 16.70 8.47 -19.27
CA ILE A 68 17.22 8.91 -17.98
C ILE A 68 18.53 9.67 -18.25
N PRO A 69 18.62 10.97 -17.89
CA PRO A 69 19.84 11.74 -18.04
C PRO A 69 20.99 11.09 -17.24
N ASP A 70 22.20 11.04 -17.82
CA ASP A 70 23.38 10.42 -17.19
C ASP A 70 23.73 11.00 -15.80
N ASP A 71 23.40 12.27 -15.56
CA ASP A 71 23.70 12.98 -14.32
C ASP A 71 22.58 12.86 -13.25
N GLU A 72 21.47 12.17 -13.57
CA GLU A 72 20.30 12.10 -12.69
C GLU A 72 20.25 10.78 -11.90
N PRO A 73 19.99 10.82 -10.58
CA PRO A 73 19.89 9.62 -9.78
C PRO A 73 18.60 8.85 -10.09
N VAL A 74 18.71 7.53 -10.15
CA VAL A 74 17.57 6.61 -10.13
C VAL A 74 17.46 6.01 -8.73
N TYR A 75 16.34 6.26 -8.06
CA TYR A 75 16.09 5.74 -6.71
C TYR A 75 15.43 4.37 -6.79
N ASP A 76 15.84 3.43 -5.94
CA ASP A 76 15.09 2.18 -5.79
C ASP A 76 13.91 2.45 -4.86
N ALA A 77 12.68 2.32 -5.37
CA ALA A 77 11.51 2.74 -4.63
C ALA A 77 11.33 2.01 -3.28
N LYS A 78 11.83 0.76 -3.16
CA LYS A 78 11.77 -0.02 -1.92
C LYS A 78 12.95 0.30 -1.00
N GLU A 79 14.18 0.36 -1.51
CA GLU A 79 15.37 0.63 -0.70
C GLU A 79 15.45 2.09 -0.24
N ASP A 80 14.96 3.04 -1.05
CA ASP A 80 14.94 4.47 -0.74
C ASP A 80 13.72 4.92 0.08
N ASN A 81 12.88 3.95 0.50
CA ASN A 81 11.68 4.13 1.34
C ASN A 81 10.59 5.00 0.69
N LEU A 82 10.48 4.98 -0.64
CA LEU A 82 9.40 5.67 -1.35
C LEU A 82 8.07 4.94 -1.21
N THR A 83 8.10 3.60 -1.18
CA THR A 83 6.91 2.76 -0.99
C THR A 83 6.38 2.76 0.46
N GLU A 84 7.07 3.38 1.42
CA GLU A 84 6.50 3.57 2.77
C GLU A 84 5.36 4.61 2.78
N VAL A 85 5.30 5.46 1.74
CA VAL A 85 4.17 6.38 1.53
C VAL A 85 3.11 5.67 0.70
N THR A 86 1.99 5.36 1.34
CA THR A 86 0.89 4.58 0.73
C THR A 86 0.41 5.14 -0.60
N ASP A 87 0.37 6.47 -0.76
CA ASP A 87 -0.05 7.08 -2.03
C ASP A 87 0.98 6.89 -3.15
N ILE A 88 2.29 6.89 -2.83
CA ILE A 88 3.37 6.63 -3.80
C ILE A 88 3.38 5.15 -4.19
N GLU A 89 3.29 4.25 -3.19
CA GLU A 89 3.20 2.80 -3.45
C GLU A 89 2.03 2.49 -4.38
N ARG A 90 0.84 3.00 -4.05
CA ARG A 90 -0.37 2.82 -4.86
C ARG A 90 -0.21 3.37 -6.28
N ALA A 91 0.46 4.51 -6.44
CA ALA A 91 0.68 5.12 -7.75
C ALA A 91 1.62 4.26 -8.62
N LEU A 92 2.69 3.73 -8.03
CA LEU A 92 3.63 2.82 -8.69
C LEU A 92 2.99 1.46 -9.02
N GLU A 93 2.17 0.91 -8.12
CA GLU A 93 1.42 -0.32 -8.39
C GLU A 93 0.42 -0.14 -9.54
N THR A 94 -0.28 1.00 -9.57
CA THR A 94 -1.20 1.35 -10.66
C THR A 94 -0.44 1.48 -11.97
N ALA A 95 0.68 2.23 -11.98
CA ALA A 95 1.47 2.43 -13.18
C ALA A 95 2.03 1.11 -13.74
N ARG A 96 2.46 0.20 -12.86
CA ARG A 96 2.89 -1.14 -13.25
C ARG A 96 1.75 -1.99 -13.83
N SER A 97 0.54 -1.84 -13.32
CA SER A 97 -0.63 -2.56 -13.85
C SER A 97 -1.01 -2.06 -15.25
N GLU A 98 -0.81 -0.77 -15.53
CA GLU A 98 -1.08 -0.16 -16.83
C GLU A 98 0.08 -0.34 -17.82
N TYR A 99 1.29 -0.61 -17.32
CA TYR A 99 2.44 -0.89 -18.16
C TYR A 99 2.23 -2.14 -19.01
N THR A 100 2.56 -2.01 -20.30
CA THR A 100 2.56 -3.10 -21.27
C THR A 100 3.92 -3.18 -21.95
N ASP A 101 4.45 -4.38 -22.14
CA ASP A 101 5.70 -4.60 -22.87
C ASP A 101 5.69 -3.88 -24.23
N GLY A 102 6.71 -3.07 -24.51
CA GLY A 102 6.86 -2.33 -25.76
C GLY A 102 6.21 -0.94 -25.77
N LEU A 103 5.60 -0.49 -24.65
CA LEU A 103 5.04 0.86 -24.54
C LEU A 103 6.11 1.95 -24.76
N GLU A 104 7.36 1.68 -24.38
CA GLU A 104 8.52 2.55 -24.62
C GLU A 104 8.77 2.83 -26.12
N ASP A 105 8.37 1.93 -27.02
CA ASP A 105 8.51 2.11 -28.47
C ASP A 105 7.41 2.99 -29.07
N GLU A 106 6.29 3.17 -28.35
CA GLU A 106 5.13 3.96 -28.80
C GLU A 106 5.23 5.43 -28.38
N ILE A 107 6.03 5.72 -27.36
CA ILE A 107 6.16 7.05 -26.78
C ILE A 107 7.48 7.66 -27.23
N GLU A 108 7.42 8.87 -27.81
CA GLU A 108 8.62 9.62 -28.14
C GLU A 108 9.28 10.14 -26.85
N PRO A 109 10.63 10.07 -26.70
CA PRO A 109 11.31 10.51 -25.49
C PRO A 109 11.00 11.96 -25.07
N GLU A 110 10.73 12.85 -26.03
CA GLU A 110 10.35 14.24 -25.76
C GLU A 110 8.95 14.40 -25.17
N ASP A 111 8.10 13.38 -25.29
CA ASP A 111 6.72 13.33 -24.82
C ASP A 111 6.55 12.39 -23.62
N GLU A 112 7.63 11.90 -22.99
CA GLU A 112 7.54 10.89 -21.92
C GLU A 112 6.68 11.35 -20.72
N THR A 113 6.66 12.66 -20.42
CA THR A 113 5.80 13.27 -19.39
C THR A 113 4.54 13.94 -19.95
N HIS A 114 4.18 13.70 -21.21
CA HIS A 114 2.95 14.22 -21.82
C HIS A 114 1.72 13.56 -21.17
N TRP A 115 0.62 14.31 -21.03
CA TRP A 115 -0.56 13.86 -20.28
C TRP A 115 -1.21 12.57 -20.81
N GLU A 116 -1.02 12.24 -22.08
CA GLU A 116 -1.50 11.01 -22.73
C GLU A 116 -0.67 9.77 -22.36
N ASN A 117 0.59 9.96 -21.96
CA ASN A 117 1.55 8.89 -21.66
C ASN A 117 1.62 8.55 -20.16
N LYS A 118 0.71 9.14 -19.38
CA LYS A 118 0.60 8.93 -17.94
C LYS A 118 0.06 7.53 -17.64
N LEU A 119 0.77 6.80 -16.81
CA LEU A 119 0.40 5.46 -16.35
C LEU A 119 -0.45 5.47 -15.08
N ALA A 120 -0.28 6.49 -14.22
CA ALA A 120 -1.11 6.64 -13.03
C ALA A 120 -1.29 8.10 -12.62
N GLU A 121 -2.46 8.38 -12.02
CA GLU A 121 -2.77 9.63 -11.33
C GLU A 121 -3.46 9.29 -10.00
N ILE A 122 -2.89 9.76 -8.90
CA ILE A 122 -3.45 9.54 -7.56
C ILE A 122 -3.40 10.82 -6.74
N SER A 123 -4.43 11.06 -5.94
CA SER A 123 -4.43 12.10 -4.90
C SER A 123 -3.35 11.81 -3.86
N GLY A 124 -2.34 12.67 -3.75
CA GLY A 124 -1.17 12.49 -2.89
C GLY A 124 -1.31 13.13 -1.52
N ASN A 125 -2.40 12.84 -0.80
CA ASN A 125 -2.66 13.43 0.52
C ASN A 125 -1.54 13.15 1.53
N SER A 126 -0.99 11.93 1.53
CA SER A 126 0.01 11.48 2.50
C SER A 126 1.44 11.86 2.12
N VAL A 127 1.65 12.41 0.92
CA VAL A 127 2.99 12.79 0.43
C VAL A 127 3.52 14.03 1.13
N ALA A 128 2.64 15.02 1.36
CA ALA A 128 3.00 16.27 2.02
C ALA A 128 3.44 16.08 3.49
N ASP A 129 2.91 15.06 4.16
CA ASP A 129 3.24 14.75 5.56
C ASP A 129 4.47 13.85 5.74
N GLY A 130 5.02 13.31 4.63
CA GLY A 130 6.12 12.35 4.63
C GLY A 130 7.46 12.91 4.15
N ASN A 131 8.56 12.25 4.53
CA ASN A 131 9.92 12.57 4.04
C ASN A 131 10.06 12.38 2.51
N ALA A 132 9.17 11.59 1.90
CA ALA A 132 9.16 11.36 0.46
C ALA A 132 8.72 12.59 -0.33
N GLY A 133 7.84 13.45 0.20
CA GLY A 133 7.40 14.67 -0.50
C GLY A 133 8.58 15.54 -0.91
N SER A 134 9.50 15.80 0.02
CA SER A 134 10.71 16.57 -0.25
C SER A 134 11.69 15.95 -1.26
N LYS A 135 11.56 14.65 -1.54
CA LYS A 135 12.36 13.96 -2.56
C LYS A 135 11.75 14.11 -3.95
N ILE A 136 10.44 14.29 -4.06
CA ILE A 136 9.69 14.20 -5.32
C ILE A 136 9.07 15.53 -5.75
N GLU A 137 9.30 16.60 -4.99
CA GLU A 137 8.98 17.99 -5.36
C GLU A 137 9.86 18.47 -6.52
N GLY A 138 9.27 19.10 -7.55
CA GLY A 138 9.99 19.74 -8.66
C GLY A 138 9.71 19.09 -10.01
N ASP A 139 10.76 18.96 -10.85
CA ASP A 139 10.70 18.39 -12.21
C ASP A 139 10.52 16.85 -12.24
N GLY A 140 10.27 16.23 -11.08
CA GLY A 140 10.07 14.81 -10.90
C GLY A 140 11.35 14.06 -10.57
N VAL A 141 11.21 12.78 -10.21
CA VAL A 141 12.34 11.90 -9.92
C VAL A 141 12.23 10.59 -10.69
N TYR A 142 13.39 10.04 -11.04
CA TYR A 142 13.48 8.72 -11.63
C TYR A 142 13.51 7.66 -10.54
N VAL A 143 12.60 6.69 -10.64
CA VAL A 143 12.44 5.63 -9.65
C VAL A 143 12.39 4.27 -10.34
N GLU A 144 13.09 3.29 -9.79
CA GLU A 144 12.96 1.89 -10.18
C GLU A 144 11.99 1.19 -9.22
N TYR A 145 10.96 0.54 -9.77
CA TYR A 145 9.98 -0.22 -8.99
C TYR A 145 9.72 -1.57 -9.67
N GLU A 146 10.08 -2.65 -8.97
CA GLU A 146 9.90 -4.03 -9.42
C GLU A 146 10.53 -4.35 -10.80
N GLY A 147 11.61 -3.65 -11.15
CA GLY A 147 12.39 -3.86 -12.38
C GLY A 147 12.05 -2.90 -13.53
N GLU A 148 11.00 -2.10 -13.37
CA GLU A 148 10.62 -1.05 -14.34
C GLU A 148 11.01 0.33 -13.82
N LYS A 149 11.30 1.25 -14.73
CA LYS A 149 11.71 2.62 -14.39
C LYS A 149 10.62 3.61 -14.72
N TYR A 150 10.34 4.49 -13.78
CA TYR A 150 9.27 5.47 -13.86
C TYR A 150 9.78 6.87 -13.53
N ILE A 151 9.06 7.87 -14.03
CA ILE A 151 9.17 9.26 -13.59
C ILE A 151 8.03 9.52 -12.62
N LEU A 152 8.36 9.90 -11.40
CA LEU A 152 7.41 10.25 -10.36
C LEU A 152 7.36 11.78 -10.21
N LEU A 153 6.19 12.36 -10.43
CA LEU A 153 5.93 13.80 -10.32
C LEU A 153 4.93 14.05 -9.20
N TYR A 154 5.20 15.06 -8.36
CA TYR A 154 4.25 15.53 -7.35
C TYR A 154 3.90 17.00 -7.58
N ASP A 155 2.63 17.25 -7.89
CA ASP A 155 2.08 18.60 -8.06
C ASP A 155 1.28 18.98 -6.82
N GLN A 156 1.76 19.97 -6.06
CA GLN A 156 1.06 20.46 -4.89
C GLN A 156 -0.18 21.24 -5.30
N ALA A 157 -1.32 20.97 -4.65
CA ALA A 157 -2.52 21.76 -4.86
C ALA A 157 -2.29 23.17 -4.30
N GLU A 158 -2.41 24.20 -5.14
CA GLU A 158 -2.32 25.59 -4.69
C GLU A 158 -3.40 25.85 -3.62
N SER A 159 -2.97 26.28 -2.43
CA SER A 159 -3.82 26.62 -1.28
C SER A 159 -4.39 28.04 -1.35
#